data_AF-A0A399IDE2-F1
#
_entry.id   AF-A0A399IDE2-F1
#
_cell.length_a   1.000
_cell.length_b   1.000
_cell.length_c   1.000
_cell.angle_alpha   90.00
_cell.angle_beta   90.00
_cell.angle_gamma   90.00
#
_symmetry.space_group_name_H-M   'P 1'
#
loop_
_entity.id
_entity.type
_entity.pdbx_description
1 polymer ?
#
loop_
_entity_poly.entity_id
_entity_poly.type
_entity_poly.pdbx_seq_one_letter_code
_entity_poly.pdbx_strand_id
1 'polypeptide(L)'
;MAHETETIRELWILGVKPGEGREQLITAYLAQSGYSSRLEQVENLAAGRPLGIILDISPFSEDGWGLLLKIKGDPAICNIPVLPVYLSEKGKVGGVFPVAGFFTLPVDEHYLLERLAVYGLTEEAETWDLQALVVSRTGEEKLSKAIESVGFEVVKGYTGKEAMALVSIKPKYMAFCSMMLSDMSAFELLEKFRIYPYSRNTPMFVLLKAELKEGEKNALSREIAHLVSKKQLTCEEFLSYLRKRD
;
A
#
# COMPACT_ATOMS: atom_id res chain seq x y z
N MET A 1 -21.25 0.76 36.50
CA MET A 1 -20.79 -0.42 35.74
C MET A 1 -21.14 -0.20 34.29
N ALA A 2 -20.19 0.29 33.50
CA ALA A 2 -20.28 0.29 32.05
C ALA A 2 -19.26 -0.74 31.58
N HIS A 3 -19.74 -1.85 31.01
CA HIS A 3 -18.86 -2.69 30.20
C HIS A 3 -18.54 -1.86 28.95
N GLU A 4 -17.36 -1.24 28.94
CA GLU A 4 -16.71 -0.92 27.67
C GLU A 4 -16.49 -2.26 26.99
N THR A 5 -17.33 -2.57 26.00
CA THR A 5 -17.11 -3.68 25.09
C THR A 5 -15.79 -3.38 24.41
N GLU A 6 -14.70 -3.99 24.89
CA GLU A 6 -13.40 -3.97 24.26
C GLU A 6 -13.64 -4.40 22.81
N THR A 7 -13.68 -3.43 21.89
CA THR A 7 -14.01 -3.69 20.51
C THR A 7 -12.78 -4.36 19.96
N ILE A 8 -12.79 -5.70 19.92
CA ILE A 8 -11.71 -6.51 19.36
C ILE A 8 -11.47 -5.97 17.95
N ARG A 9 -10.38 -5.21 17.77
CA ARG A 9 -10.09 -4.56 16.50
C ARG A 9 -9.71 -5.64 15.50
N GLU A 10 -10.61 -5.87 14.56
CA GLU A 10 -10.56 -6.96 13.59
C GLU A 10 -9.91 -6.51 12.28
N LEU A 11 -9.21 -7.42 11.59
CA LEU A 11 -8.76 -7.20 10.21
C LEU A 11 -9.87 -7.58 9.24
N TRP A 12 -10.26 -6.68 8.35
CA TRP A 12 -11.32 -6.96 7.38
C TRP A 12 -10.74 -7.37 6.03
N ILE A 13 -11.31 -8.39 5.42
CA ILE A 13 -10.91 -8.89 4.11
C ILE A 13 -11.90 -8.36 3.08
N LEU A 14 -11.41 -7.64 2.08
CA LEU A 14 -12.21 -7.03 1.00
C LEU A 14 -11.70 -7.51 -0.37
N GLY A 15 -12.54 -7.33 -1.39
CA GLY A 15 -12.21 -7.71 -2.77
C GLY A 15 -12.30 -9.22 -3.04
N VAL A 16 -12.85 -9.99 -2.10
CA VAL A 16 -13.14 -11.42 -2.28
C VAL A 16 -14.64 -11.62 -2.35
N LYS A 17 -15.10 -12.33 -3.37
CA LYS A 17 -16.53 -12.58 -3.57
C LYS A 17 -17.06 -13.55 -2.50
N PRO A 18 -18.13 -13.19 -1.77
CA PRO A 18 -18.72 -14.05 -0.75
C PRO A 18 -19.13 -15.43 -1.29
N GLY A 19 -18.89 -16.47 -0.48
CA GLY A 19 -19.30 -17.85 -0.80
C GLY A 19 -18.33 -18.64 -1.68
N GLU A 20 -17.28 -18.02 -2.21
CA GLU A 20 -16.24 -18.72 -2.98
C GLU A 20 -15.16 -19.37 -2.09
N GLY A 21 -15.07 -18.96 -0.83
CA GLY A 21 -14.13 -19.53 0.15
C GLY A 21 -12.66 -19.16 -0.09
N ARG A 22 -12.37 -18.22 -0.99
CA ARG A 22 -11.00 -17.78 -1.31
C ARG A 22 -10.31 -17.10 -0.11
N GLU A 23 -11.09 -16.54 0.82
CA GLU A 23 -10.65 -15.90 2.05
C GLU A 23 -10.28 -16.90 3.17
N GLN A 24 -10.66 -18.18 3.05
CA GLN A 24 -10.50 -19.15 4.13
C GLN A 24 -9.04 -19.36 4.54
N LEU A 25 -8.14 -19.45 3.57
CA LEU A 25 -6.72 -19.69 3.84
C LEU A 25 -6.10 -18.51 4.59
N ILE A 26 -6.36 -17.29 4.14
CA ILE A 26 -5.81 -16.09 4.78
C ILE A 26 -6.44 -15.87 6.17
N THR A 27 -7.73 -16.15 6.33
CA THR A 27 -8.40 -16.16 7.64
C THR A 27 -7.73 -17.15 8.60
N ALA A 28 -7.42 -18.36 8.12
CA ALA A 28 -6.72 -19.35 8.93
C ALA A 28 -5.29 -18.92 9.28
N TYR A 29 -4.58 -18.24 8.37
CA TYR A 29 -3.25 -17.70 8.66
C TYR A 29 -3.30 -16.62 9.75
N LEU A 30 -4.23 -15.67 9.63
CA LEU A 30 -4.40 -14.57 10.59
C LEU A 30 -4.73 -15.09 11.99
N ALA A 31 -5.61 -16.08 12.09
CA ALA A 31 -5.98 -16.72 13.35
C ALA A 31 -4.77 -17.34 14.08
N GLN A 32 -3.78 -17.89 13.36
CA GLN A 32 -2.56 -18.44 13.99
C GLN A 32 -1.69 -17.38 14.68
N SER A 33 -1.84 -16.10 14.32
CA SER A 33 -1.20 -14.97 15.00
C SER A 33 -2.10 -14.21 15.97
N GLY A 34 -3.29 -14.74 16.27
CA GLY A 34 -4.24 -14.13 17.19
C GLY A 34 -5.05 -12.97 16.61
N TYR A 35 -4.98 -12.72 15.29
CA TYR A 35 -5.87 -11.75 14.66
C TYR A 35 -7.25 -12.36 14.40
N SER A 36 -8.30 -11.65 14.82
CA SER A 36 -9.65 -11.89 14.29
C SER A 36 -9.76 -11.27 12.90
N SER A 37 -10.45 -11.97 11.99
CA SER A 37 -10.71 -11.47 10.65
C SER A 37 -12.00 -12.00 10.06
N ARG A 38 -12.64 -11.19 9.21
CA ARG A 38 -13.83 -11.60 8.45
C ARG A 38 -13.88 -10.93 7.08
N LEU A 39 -14.64 -11.55 6.18
CA LEU A 39 -15.01 -10.94 4.91
C LEU A 39 -15.99 -9.79 5.17
N GLU A 40 -15.75 -8.65 4.52
CA GLU A 40 -16.63 -7.49 4.62
C GLU A 40 -16.77 -6.70 3.32
N GLN A 41 -17.75 -5.80 3.32
CA GLN A 41 -18.04 -4.86 2.27
C GLN A 41 -17.58 -3.45 2.64
N VAL A 42 -17.23 -2.67 1.62
CA VAL A 42 -16.68 -1.32 1.77
C VAL A 42 -17.67 -0.36 2.44
N GLU A 43 -18.97 -0.58 2.26
CA GLU A 43 -20.05 0.23 2.85
C GLU A 43 -20.04 0.20 4.39
N ASN A 44 -19.53 -0.89 4.99
CA ASN A 44 -19.53 -1.07 6.44
C ASN A 44 -18.30 -0.43 7.13
N LEU A 45 -17.29 0.01 6.37
CA LEU A 45 -16.01 0.48 6.91
C LEU A 45 -16.16 1.69 7.82
N ALA A 46 -17.00 2.67 7.44
CA ALA A 46 -17.18 3.90 8.20
C ALA A 46 -17.75 3.64 9.61
N ALA A 47 -18.67 2.68 9.72
CA ALA A 47 -19.31 2.32 10.99
C ALA A 47 -18.45 1.38 11.84
N GLY A 48 -17.78 0.39 11.22
CA GLY A 48 -17.09 -0.65 11.97
C GLY A 48 -15.62 -0.40 12.29
N ARG A 49 -14.95 0.55 11.63
CA ARG A 49 -13.57 1.00 11.93
C ARG A 49 -12.59 -0.16 12.22
N PRO A 50 -12.32 -1.02 11.22
CA PRO A 50 -11.40 -2.14 11.40
C PRO A 50 -9.97 -1.71 11.77
N LEU A 51 -9.20 -2.65 12.31
CA LEU A 51 -7.76 -2.47 12.55
C LEU A 51 -7.01 -2.14 11.25
N GLY A 52 -7.44 -2.76 10.16
CA GLY A 52 -6.87 -2.64 8.84
C GLY A 52 -7.63 -3.51 7.86
N ILE A 53 -7.36 -3.30 6.57
CA ILE A 53 -8.01 -3.99 5.46
C ILE A 53 -6.96 -4.84 4.75
N ILE A 54 -7.26 -6.11 4.54
CA ILE A 54 -6.53 -6.96 3.60
C ILE A 54 -7.34 -6.98 2.31
N LEU A 55 -6.73 -6.48 1.23
CA LEU A 55 -7.45 -6.23 -0.02
C LEU A 55 -6.91 -7.14 -1.12
N ASP A 56 -7.74 -8.04 -1.65
CA ASP A 56 -7.39 -8.80 -2.84
C ASP A 56 -7.41 -7.88 -4.07
N ILE A 57 -6.26 -7.73 -4.73
CA ILE A 57 -6.08 -6.97 -5.96
C ILE A 57 -5.76 -7.88 -7.16
N SER A 58 -6.02 -9.18 -7.03
CA SER A 58 -5.85 -10.16 -8.10
C SER A 58 -6.89 -10.01 -9.22
N PRO A 59 -6.65 -10.60 -10.40
CA PRO A 59 -7.66 -10.70 -11.47
C PRO A 59 -8.95 -11.44 -11.06
N PHE A 60 -8.93 -12.19 -9.96
CA PHE A 60 -10.08 -12.94 -9.45
C PHE A 60 -10.86 -12.16 -8.38
N SER A 61 -10.41 -10.95 -8.04
CA SER A 61 -11.05 -10.08 -7.05
C SER A 61 -12.36 -9.49 -7.55
N GLU A 62 -13.20 -9.06 -6.61
CA GLU A 62 -14.37 -8.21 -6.85
C GLU A 62 -13.92 -6.74 -6.96
N ASP A 63 -13.26 -6.39 -8.07
CA ASP A 63 -12.71 -5.06 -8.37
C ASP A 63 -11.83 -4.47 -7.23
N GLY A 64 -10.80 -5.21 -6.83
CA GLY A 64 -9.88 -4.77 -5.77
C GLY A 64 -9.28 -3.38 -5.99
N TRP A 65 -8.97 -3.02 -7.24
CA TRP A 65 -8.45 -1.69 -7.58
C TRP A 65 -9.49 -0.58 -7.39
N GLY A 66 -10.74 -0.81 -7.82
CA GLY A 66 -11.83 0.12 -7.58
C GLY A 66 -12.12 0.30 -6.09
N LEU A 67 -12.09 -0.79 -5.32
CA LEU A 67 -12.23 -0.74 -3.86
C LEU A 67 -11.09 0.08 -3.21
N LEU A 68 -9.84 -0.12 -3.64
CA LEU A 68 -8.71 0.66 -3.15
C LEU A 68 -8.91 2.17 -3.37
N LEU A 69 -9.33 2.56 -4.58
CA LEU A 69 -9.63 3.95 -4.91
C LEU A 69 -10.77 4.50 -4.06
N LYS A 70 -11.88 3.75 -3.92
CA LYS A 70 -13.03 4.15 -3.11
C LYS A 70 -12.63 4.38 -1.65
N ILE A 71 -11.84 3.47 -1.08
CA ILE A 71 -11.35 3.58 0.30
C ILE A 71 -10.46 4.82 0.43
N LYS A 72 -9.50 5.02 -0.47
CA LYS A 72 -8.49 6.09 -0.35
C LYS A 72 -8.99 7.46 -0.82
N GLY A 73 -10.10 7.51 -1.55
CA GLY A 73 -10.77 8.74 -1.95
C GLY A 73 -11.81 9.25 -0.95
N ASP A 74 -12.26 8.43 0.00
CA ASP A 74 -13.28 8.82 0.99
C ASP A 74 -12.63 9.28 2.32
N PRO A 75 -12.76 10.56 2.72
CA PRO A 75 -12.18 11.08 3.97
C PRO A 75 -12.59 10.33 5.23
N ALA A 76 -13.76 9.66 5.25
CA ALA A 76 -14.23 8.93 6.43
C ALA A 76 -13.45 7.62 6.66
N ILE A 77 -12.82 7.06 5.61
CA ILE A 77 -12.20 5.73 5.64
C ILE A 77 -10.79 5.69 5.03
N CYS A 78 -10.30 6.79 4.44
CA CYS A 78 -8.97 6.86 3.78
C CYS A 78 -7.81 6.54 4.73
N ASN A 79 -7.98 6.83 6.02
CA ASN A 79 -7.00 6.60 7.08
C ASN A 79 -6.84 5.12 7.48
N ILE A 80 -7.79 4.25 7.11
CA ILE A 80 -7.72 2.82 7.45
C ILE A 80 -6.54 2.19 6.71
N PRO A 81 -5.59 1.51 7.39
CA PRO A 81 -4.47 0.83 6.72
C PRO A 81 -4.98 -0.21 5.73
N VAL A 82 -4.40 -0.27 4.53
CA VAL A 82 -4.73 -1.27 3.51
C VAL A 82 -3.46 -2.05 3.20
N LEU A 83 -3.52 -3.37 3.31
CA LEU A 83 -2.52 -4.32 2.87
C LEU A 83 -3.00 -5.01 1.59
N PRO A 84 -2.54 -4.59 0.41
CA PRO A 84 -2.86 -5.27 -0.83
C PRO A 84 -2.21 -6.65 -0.88
N VAL A 85 -2.99 -7.63 -1.28
CA VAL A 85 -2.56 -9.02 -1.46
C VAL A 85 -3.01 -9.52 -2.82
N TYR A 86 -2.26 -10.48 -3.35
CA TYR A 86 -2.71 -11.28 -4.48
C TYR A 86 -3.17 -12.63 -3.97
N LEU A 87 -4.45 -12.96 -4.17
CA LEU A 87 -4.98 -14.29 -3.94
C LEU A 87 -5.16 -15.01 -5.29
N SER A 88 -4.66 -16.24 -5.39
CA SER A 88 -4.97 -17.08 -6.57
C SER A 88 -6.47 -17.42 -6.64
N GLU A 89 -6.91 -18.03 -7.73
CA GLU A 89 -8.28 -18.53 -7.88
C GLU A 89 -8.71 -19.45 -6.72
N LYS A 90 -7.76 -20.21 -6.15
CA LYS A 90 -7.99 -21.10 -5.01
C LYS A 90 -7.72 -20.46 -3.65
N GLY A 91 -7.59 -19.14 -3.57
CA GLY A 91 -7.35 -18.42 -2.31
C GLY A 91 -5.92 -18.51 -1.75
N LYS A 92 -4.97 -19.12 -2.49
CA LYS A 92 -3.56 -19.13 -2.07
C LYS A 92 -2.94 -17.73 -2.15
N VAL A 93 -2.22 -17.32 -1.11
CA VAL A 93 -1.49 -16.04 -1.09
C VAL A 93 -0.29 -16.12 -2.02
N GLY A 94 -0.36 -15.44 -3.17
CA GLY A 94 0.74 -15.38 -4.14
C GLY A 94 1.72 -14.24 -3.87
N GLY A 95 1.25 -13.15 -3.27
CA GLY A 95 2.08 -12.01 -2.91
C GLY A 95 1.40 -11.05 -1.95
N VAL A 96 2.22 -10.28 -1.25
CA VAL A 96 1.84 -9.23 -0.30
C VAL A 96 2.63 -7.98 -0.69
N PHE A 97 1.95 -6.85 -0.76
CA PHE A 97 2.51 -5.60 -1.25
C PHE A 97 2.52 -4.53 -0.16
N PRO A 98 3.43 -4.62 0.82
CA PRO A 98 3.47 -3.69 1.94
C PRO A 98 3.96 -2.31 1.47
N VAL A 99 3.02 -1.38 1.30
CA VAL A 99 3.33 0.03 1.07
C VAL A 99 3.15 0.80 2.37
N ALA A 100 3.86 1.91 2.52
CA ALA A 100 3.71 2.81 3.66
C ALA A 100 2.32 3.48 3.67
N GLY A 101 1.76 3.70 2.49
CA GLY A 101 0.41 4.23 2.37
C GLY A 101 0.08 4.61 0.94
N PHE A 102 -1.05 5.27 0.83
CA PHE A 102 -1.60 5.73 -0.44
C PHE A 102 -2.01 7.19 -0.33
N PHE A 103 -1.76 7.95 -1.39
CA PHE A 103 -2.26 9.32 -1.56
C PHE A 103 -3.03 9.40 -2.87
N THR A 104 -4.23 9.95 -2.83
CA THR A 104 -4.96 10.32 -4.05
C THR A 104 -4.39 11.63 -4.59
N LEU A 105 -4.36 11.76 -5.92
CA LEU A 105 -3.93 12.97 -6.62
C LEU A 105 -5.16 13.81 -7.00
N PRO A 106 -5.10 15.16 -6.82
CA PRO A 106 -3.99 15.91 -6.22
C PRO A 106 -3.84 15.61 -4.72
N VAL A 107 -2.59 15.55 -4.23
CA VAL A 107 -2.32 15.27 -2.81
C VAL A 107 -2.85 16.42 -1.95
N ASP A 108 -3.58 16.06 -0.90
CA ASP A 108 -3.93 16.97 0.18
C ASP A 108 -2.71 17.16 1.10
N GLU A 109 -2.24 18.40 1.21
CA GLU A 109 -1.04 18.75 1.98
C GLU A 109 -1.22 18.49 3.48
N HIS A 110 -2.39 18.78 4.05
CA HIS A 110 -2.64 18.53 5.47
C HIS A 110 -2.61 17.04 5.78
N TYR A 111 -3.27 16.24 4.95
CA TYR A 111 -3.25 14.79 5.07
C TYR A 111 -1.83 14.23 4.87
N LEU A 112 -1.05 14.74 3.92
CA LEU A 112 0.36 14.35 3.75
C LEU A 112 1.15 14.58 5.04
N LEU A 113 1.05 15.76 5.64
CA LEU A 113 1.76 16.12 6.87
C LEU A 113 1.36 15.22 8.05
N GLU A 114 0.07 14.99 8.26
CA GLU A 114 -0.42 14.06 9.29
C GLU A 114 0.15 12.65 9.11
N ARG A 115 0.18 12.16 7.87
CA ARG A 115 0.74 10.84 7.57
C ARG A 115 2.24 10.80 7.79
N LEU A 116 3.00 11.82 7.38
CA LEU A 116 4.43 11.87 7.62
C LEU A 116 4.77 11.94 9.12
N ALA A 117 3.95 12.64 9.91
CA ALA A 117 4.11 12.70 11.36
C ALA A 117 3.94 11.34 12.03
N VAL A 118 2.96 10.54 11.59
CA VAL A 118 2.78 9.15 12.07
C VAL A 118 4.00 8.27 11.78
N TYR A 119 4.81 8.61 10.77
CA TYR A 119 6.06 7.92 10.46
C TYR A 119 7.27 8.46 11.23
N GLY A 120 7.08 9.43 12.13
CA GLY A 120 8.18 10.07 12.86
C GLY A 120 9.08 10.92 11.97
N LEU A 121 8.55 11.39 10.82
CA LEU A 121 9.33 12.09 9.79
C LEU A 121 9.19 13.62 9.88
N THR A 122 8.57 14.15 10.94
CA THR A 122 8.27 15.58 11.10
C THR A 122 8.83 16.20 12.39
N GLU A 123 9.29 15.40 13.35
CA GLU A 123 9.84 15.91 14.61
C GLU A 123 11.38 15.82 14.55
N GLU A 124 12.05 16.97 14.78
CA GLU A 124 13.51 17.12 14.86
C GLU A 124 14.30 16.97 13.54
N ALA A 125 13.93 17.71 12.50
CA ALA A 125 14.83 17.97 11.36
C ALA A 125 15.83 19.11 11.66
N GLU A 126 16.43 19.13 12.85
CA GLU A 126 17.68 19.88 13.02
C GLU A 126 18.79 19.02 12.39
N THR A 127 19.28 19.45 11.22
CA THR A 127 20.46 18.94 10.50
C THR A 127 20.40 17.57 9.81
N TRP A 128 19.63 17.39 8.72
CA TRP A 128 19.85 16.22 7.84
C TRP A 128 19.56 16.48 6.35
N ASP A 129 20.47 16.05 5.47
CA ASP A 129 20.31 15.94 4.01
C ASP A 129 19.28 14.83 3.65
N LEU A 130 18.04 14.94 4.15
CA LEU A 130 17.02 13.93 3.95
C LEU A 130 16.49 13.98 2.52
N GLN A 131 16.70 12.92 1.75
CA GLN A 131 16.18 12.83 0.39
C GLN A 131 14.90 12.00 0.30
N ALA A 132 13.86 12.59 -0.26
CA ALA A 132 12.64 11.90 -0.71
C ALA A 132 12.72 11.65 -2.22
N LEU A 133 12.34 10.47 -2.67
CA LEU A 133 12.26 10.14 -4.09
C LEU A 133 10.81 10.28 -4.58
N VAL A 134 10.57 11.11 -5.59
CA VAL A 134 9.29 11.19 -6.30
C VAL A 134 9.43 10.52 -7.66
N VAL A 135 8.71 9.42 -7.86
CA VAL A 135 8.72 8.64 -9.10
C VAL A 135 7.41 8.82 -9.83
N SER A 136 7.41 9.66 -10.86
CA SER A 136 6.20 9.97 -11.63
C SER A 136 6.54 10.53 -13.01
N ARG A 137 5.63 10.38 -13.97
CA ARG A 137 5.85 10.90 -15.33
C ARG A 137 5.90 12.43 -15.42
N THR A 138 5.34 13.13 -14.44
CA THR A 138 5.15 14.59 -14.43
C THR A 138 5.96 15.29 -13.33
N GLY A 139 6.68 14.53 -12.50
CA GLY A 139 7.41 15.03 -11.33
C GLY A 139 6.52 15.39 -10.13
N GLU A 140 5.18 15.34 -10.26
CA GLU A 140 4.20 15.73 -9.23
C GLU A 140 4.58 16.99 -8.43
N GLU A 141 4.56 18.14 -9.10
CA GLU A 141 5.25 19.32 -8.56
C GLU A 141 4.64 19.91 -7.29
N LYS A 142 3.33 19.77 -7.10
CA LYS A 142 2.67 20.17 -5.85
C LYS A 142 3.11 19.29 -4.68
N LEU A 143 3.17 17.98 -4.90
CA LEU A 143 3.65 17.02 -3.90
C LEU A 143 5.12 17.30 -3.55
N SER A 144 5.95 17.54 -4.57
CA SER A 144 7.37 17.86 -4.36
C SER A 144 7.54 19.08 -3.46
N LYS A 145 6.82 20.17 -3.73
CA LYS A 145 6.85 21.38 -2.88
C LYS A 145 6.36 21.13 -1.46
N ALA A 146 5.34 20.30 -1.27
CA ALA A 146 4.81 19.97 0.04
C ALA A 146 5.79 19.10 0.86
N ILE A 147 6.59 18.27 0.19
CA ILE A 147 7.67 17.50 0.83
C ILE A 147 8.87 18.42 1.16
N GLU A 148 9.21 19.34 0.26
CA GLU A 148 10.28 20.32 0.49
C GLU A 148 9.97 21.26 1.66
N SER A 149 8.70 21.64 1.84
CA SER A 149 8.29 22.52 2.94
C SER A 149 8.47 21.91 4.34
N VAL A 150 8.60 20.58 4.42
CA VAL A 150 8.95 19.85 5.65
C VAL A 150 10.43 19.49 5.76
N GLY A 151 11.28 20.06 4.90
CA GLY A 151 12.74 19.98 5.03
C GLY A 151 13.42 18.85 4.26
N PHE A 152 12.70 18.13 3.39
CA PHE A 152 13.30 17.10 2.54
C PHE A 152 13.79 17.69 1.21
N GLU A 153 14.93 17.23 0.73
CA GLU A 153 15.33 17.40 -0.67
C GLU A 153 14.56 16.40 -1.53
N VAL A 154 13.90 16.87 -2.60
CA VAL A 154 13.18 16.00 -3.53
C VAL A 154 14.06 15.62 -4.72
N VAL A 155 14.28 14.33 -4.87
CA VAL A 155 14.90 13.73 -6.06
C VAL A 155 13.78 13.19 -6.95
N LYS A 156 13.75 13.57 -8.22
CA LYS A 156 12.72 13.14 -9.18
C LYS A 156 13.24 12.03 -10.08
N GLY A 157 12.46 10.98 -10.24
CA GLY A 157 12.64 9.96 -11.29
C GLY A 157 11.38 9.88 -12.15
N TYR A 158 11.54 9.82 -13.46
CA TYR A 158 10.42 9.85 -14.40
C TYR A 158 9.99 8.47 -14.90
N THR A 159 10.79 7.44 -14.57
CA THR A 159 10.54 6.03 -14.88
C THR A 159 10.97 5.14 -13.71
N GLY A 160 10.51 3.89 -13.67
CA GLY A 160 10.94 2.94 -12.65
C GLY A 160 12.42 2.59 -12.78
N LYS A 161 12.94 2.47 -14.01
CA LYS A 161 14.38 2.29 -14.27
C LYS A 161 15.23 3.44 -13.73
N GLU A 162 14.79 4.67 -13.94
CA GLU A 162 15.48 5.85 -13.41
C GLU A 162 15.42 5.88 -11.88
N ALA A 163 14.27 5.56 -11.29
CA ALA A 163 14.14 5.43 -9.84
C ALA A 163 15.14 4.41 -9.27
N MET A 164 15.31 3.25 -9.93
CA MET A 164 16.30 2.24 -9.54
C MET A 164 17.75 2.76 -9.60
N ALA A 165 18.07 3.58 -10.60
CA ALA A 165 19.39 4.22 -10.67
C ALA A 165 19.58 5.24 -9.54
N LEU A 166 18.57 6.07 -9.25
CA LEU A 166 18.63 7.13 -8.25
C LEU A 166 18.73 6.61 -6.80
N VAL A 167 18.04 5.51 -6.48
CA VAL A 167 18.16 4.88 -5.15
C VAL A 167 19.53 4.21 -4.92
N SER A 168 20.29 3.97 -5.99
CA SER A 168 21.63 3.37 -5.89
C SER A 168 22.72 4.39 -5.53
N ILE A 169 22.43 5.70 -5.58
CA ILE A 169 23.41 6.78 -5.38
C ILE A 169 23.51 7.18 -3.91
N LYS A 170 22.35 7.46 -3.29
CA LYS A 170 22.23 7.86 -1.88
C LYS A 170 20.98 7.20 -1.28
N PRO A 171 21.00 6.80 0.01
CA PRO A 171 19.80 6.34 0.70
C PRO A 171 18.65 7.33 0.54
N LYS A 172 17.45 6.81 0.31
CA LYS A 172 16.21 7.59 0.26
C LYS A 172 15.41 7.26 1.51
N TYR A 173 15.01 8.30 2.24
CA TYR A 173 14.25 8.16 3.48
C TYR A 173 12.83 7.70 3.20
N MET A 174 12.27 8.09 2.06
CA MET A 174 10.99 7.61 1.56
C MET A 174 10.90 7.76 0.05
N ALA A 175 9.97 7.03 -0.55
CA ALA A 175 9.63 7.13 -1.96
C ALA A 175 8.13 7.36 -2.14
N PHE A 176 7.77 8.22 -3.07
CA PHE A 176 6.40 8.41 -3.56
C PHE A 176 6.39 7.96 -5.01
N CYS A 177 5.56 6.99 -5.36
CA CYS A 177 5.53 6.43 -6.71
C CYS A 177 4.13 6.51 -7.29
N SER A 178 3.98 7.08 -8.48
CA SER A 178 2.76 6.90 -9.28
C SER A 178 2.49 5.41 -9.43
N MET A 179 1.24 5.01 -9.22
CA MET A 179 0.84 3.60 -9.29
C MET A 179 1.21 2.96 -10.64
N MET A 180 1.16 3.73 -11.73
CA MET A 180 1.59 3.31 -13.07
C MET A 180 2.64 4.28 -13.63
N LEU A 181 3.79 3.74 -14.03
CA LEU A 181 4.83 4.44 -14.79
C LEU A 181 4.79 3.98 -16.25
N SER A 182 5.67 4.54 -17.09
CA SER A 182 5.76 4.14 -18.50
C SER A 182 6.36 2.74 -18.70
N ASP A 183 7.10 2.24 -17.72
CA ASP A 183 7.90 1.02 -17.82
C ASP A 183 7.57 -0.07 -16.79
N MET A 184 6.90 0.25 -15.68
CA MET A 184 6.43 -0.70 -14.67
C MET A 184 5.38 -0.07 -13.72
N SER A 185 4.68 -0.87 -12.92
CA SER A 185 3.87 -0.35 -11.80
C SER A 185 4.71 -0.03 -10.56
N ALA A 186 4.11 0.70 -9.61
CA ALA A 186 4.69 0.91 -8.30
C ALA A 186 4.94 -0.41 -7.53
N PHE A 187 4.13 -1.45 -7.77
CA PHE A 187 4.26 -2.74 -7.09
C PHE A 187 5.44 -3.56 -7.61
N GLU A 188 5.70 -3.51 -8.93
CA GLU A 188 6.92 -4.08 -9.49
C GLU A 188 8.15 -3.31 -9.00
N LEU A 189 8.10 -1.98 -8.93
CA LEU A 189 9.18 -1.16 -8.39
C LEU A 189 9.45 -1.47 -6.91
N LEU A 190 8.40 -1.65 -6.10
CA LEU A 190 8.51 -2.06 -4.70
C LEU A 190 9.24 -3.40 -4.56
N GLU A 191 8.85 -4.41 -5.34
CA GLU A 191 9.54 -5.71 -5.31
C GLU A 191 11.02 -5.57 -5.71
N LYS A 192 11.35 -4.71 -6.68
CA LYS A 192 12.74 -4.41 -7.03
C LYS A 192 13.47 -3.72 -5.89
N PHE A 193 12.88 -2.72 -5.22
CA PHE A 193 13.51 -2.06 -4.06
C PHE A 193 13.89 -3.06 -2.99
N ARG A 194 13.02 -4.03 -2.70
CA ARG A 194 13.24 -5.07 -1.67
C ARG A 194 14.43 -5.99 -1.96
N ILE A 195 14.87 -6.11 -3.21
CA ILE A 195 16.02 -6.94 -3.60
C ILE A 195 17.35 -6.24 -3.27
N TYR A 196 17.40 -4.91 -3.27
CA TYR A 196 18.67 -4.16 -3.11
C TYR A 196 18.86 -3.61 -1.69
N PRO A 197 20.04 -3.77 -1.07
CA PRO A 197 20.29 -3.33 0.31
C PRO A 197 20.02 -1.84 0.58
N TYR A 198 20.27 -0.96 -0.38
CA TYR A 198 20.12 0.49 -0.22
C TYR A 198 18.67 0.99 -0.31
N SER A 199 17.74 0.19 -0.83
CA SER A 199 16.33 0.59 -1.01
C SER A 199 15.33 -0.37 -0.35
N ARG A 200 15.76 -1.55 0.13
CA ARG A 200 14.88 -2.58 0.71
C ARG A 200 14.04 -2.13 1.90
N ASN A 201 14.50 -1.12 2.62
CA ASN A 201 13.83 -0.58 3.80
C ASN A 201 13.23 0.81 3.55
N THR A 202 13.32 1.35 2.33
CA THR A 202 12.74 2.65 1.99
C THR A 202 11.21 2.53 1.99
N PRO A 203 10.49 3.21 2.89
CA PRO A 203 9.02 3.27 2.86
C PRO A 203 8.55 3.84 1.53
N MET A 204 7.63 3.12 0.86
CA MET A 204 7.07 3.55 -0.41
C MET A 204 5.59 3.91 -0.24
N PHE A 205 5.23 5.14 -0.59
CA PHE A 205 3.86 5.62 -0.72
C PHE A 205 3.43 5.55 -2.19
N VAL A 206 2.22 5.05 -2.45
CA VAL A 206 1.69 4.95 -3.81
C VAL A 206 0.75 6.10 -4.08
N LEU A 207 0.99 6.81 -5.19
CA LEU A 207 0.16 7.89 -5.68
C LEU A 207 -0.92 7.33 -6.61
N LEU A 208 -2.16 7.47 -6.20
CA LEU A 208 -3.36 7.04 -6.91
C LEU A 208 -3.94 8.22 -7.68
N LYS A 209 -4.40 7.98 -8.90
CA LYS A 209 -5.30 8.94 -9.58
C LYS A 209 -6.67 8.88 -8.91
N ALA A 210 -7.48 9.92 -9.07
CA ALA A 210 -8.87 9.90 -8.62
C ALA A 210 -9.70 8.77 -9.27
N GLU A 211 -9.35 8.40 -10.50
CA GLU A 211 -10.05 7.37 -11.27
C GLU A 211 -9.08 6.47 -12.02
N LEU A 212 -9.50 5.25 -12.28
CA LEU A 212 -8.84 4.30 -13.17
C LEU A 212 -9.83 3.78 -14.19
N LYS A 213 -9.44 3.81 -15.45
CA LYS A 213 -10.19 3.17 -16.53
C LYS A 213 -10.12 1.65 -16.37
N GLU A 214 -11.14 0.97 -16.86
CA GLU A 214 -11.20 -0.50 -16.83
C GLU A 214 -9.96 -1.15 -17.48
N GLY A 215 -9.46 -0.58 -18.58
CA GLY A 215 -8.22 -1.03 -19.21
C GLY A 215 -6.97 -0.87 -18.33
N GLU A 216 -6.91 0.16 -17.48
CA GLU A 216 -5.80 0.38 -16.53
C GLU A 216 -5.86 -0.65 -15.40
N LYS A 217 -7.06 -0.90 -14.83
CA LYS A 217 -7.27 -1.95 -13.81
C LYS A 217 -6.85 -3.33 -14.33
N ASN A 218 -7.29 -3.68 -15.53
CA ASN A 218 -6.94 -4.95 -16.17
C ASN A 218 -5.45 -5.06 -16.51
N ALA A 219 -4.77 -3.96 -16.83
CA ALA A 219 -3.31 -3.97 -17.01
C ALA A 219 -2.59 -4.24 -15.68
N LEU A 220 -2.97 -3.55 -14.61
CA LEU A 220 -2.42 -3.73 -13.25
C LEU A 220 -2.60 -5.16 -12.74
N SER A 221 -3.83 -5.70 -12.82
CA SER A 221 -4.10 -7.07 -12.36
C SER A 221 -3.28 -8.12 -13.12
N ARG A 222 -3.08 -7.94 -14.43
CA ARG A 222 -2.22 -8.83 -15.23
C ARG A 222 -0.75 -8.71 -14.85
N GLU A 223 -0.24 -7.48 -14.68
CA GLU A 223 1.15 -7.26 -14.29
C GLU A 223 1.45 -7.91 -12.93
N ILE A 224 0.58 -7.72 -11.94
CA ILE A 224 0.71 -8.37 -10.64
C ILE A 224 0.62 -9.89 -10.79
N ALA A 225 -0.34 -10.40 -11.56
CA ALA A 225 -0.42 -11.84 -11.80
C ALA A 225 0.89 -12.38 -12.37
N HIS A 226 1.53 -11.69 -13.33
CA HIS A 226 2.84 -12.09 -13.84
C HIS A 226 3.93 -12.07 -12.77
N LEU A 227 3.98 -11.02 -11.95
CA LEU A 227 4.95 -10.83 -10.87
C LEU A 227 4.92 -11.96 -9.81
N VAL A 228 3.73 -12.52 -9.54
CA VAL A 228 3.54 -13.51 -8.47
C VAL A 228 3.04 -14.88 -8.91
N SER A 229 2.81 -15.10 -10.21
CA SER A 229 2.22 -16.33 -10.79
C SER A 229 2.86 -17.65 -10.34
N LYS A 230 4.14 -17.63 -9.95
CA LYS A 230 4.91 -18.81 -9.54
C LYS A 230 5.25 -18.84 -8.05
N LYS A 231 4.81 -17.84 -7.28
CA LYS A 231 5.06 -17.73 -5.84
C LYS A 231 3.83 -18.18 -5.06
N GLN A 232 4.05 -18.89 -3.97
CA GLN A 232 3.03 -19.18 -2.96
C GLN A 232 3.69 -18.95 -1.61
N LEU A 233 3.13 -18.02 -0.84
CA LEU A 233 3.63 -17.72 0.49
C LEU A 233 3.10 -18.74 1.50
N THR A 234 4.00 -19.19 2.35
CA THR A 234 3.67 -19.93 3.57
C THR A 234 2.94 -19.03 4.56
N CYS A 235 2.30 -19.63 5.56
CA CYS A 235 1.68 -18.90 6.67
C CYS A 235 2.71 -17.99 7.36
N GLU A 236 3.90 -18.51 7.66
CA GLU A 236 4.97 -17.76 8.31
C GLU A 236 5.43 -16.54 7.50
N GLU A 237 5.68 -16.73 6.20
CA GLU A 237 6.06 -15.62 5.30
C GLU A 237 4.97 -14.57 5.23
N PHE A 238 3.70 -14.96 5.09
CA PHE A 238 2.56 -14.03 5.08
C PHE A 238 2.49 -13.24 6.40
N LEU A 239 2.55 -13.91 7.54
CA LEU A 239 2.46 -13.27 8.86
C LEU A 239 3.64 -12.35 9.16
N SER A 240 4.82 -12.58 8.56
CA SER A 240 5.97 -11.70 8.70
C SER A 240 5.71 -10.26 8.21
N TYR A 241 4.72 -10.06 7.32
CA TYR A 241 4.31 -8.75 6.84
C TYR A 241 3.41 -7.98 7.82
N LEU A 242 2.77 -8.66 8.77
CA LEU A 242 1.88 -8.04 9.77
C LEU A 242 2.61 -7.72 11.07
N ARG A 243 3.72 -8.41 11.35
CA ARG A 243 4.43 -8.32 12.64
C ARG A 243 5.43 -7.16 12.72
N LYS A 244 5.67 -6.41 11.64
CA LYS A 244 6.71 -5.37 11.61
C LYS A 244 6.16 -3.97 11.77
N ARG A 245 6.10 -3.51 13.02
CA ARG A 245 6.30 -2.12 13.43
C ARG A 245 6.95 -2.15 14.81
N ASP A 246 8.27 -2.34 14.81
CA ASP A 246 9.14 -1.90 15.93
C ASP A 246 9.57 -0.47 15.62
#